data_AF-A0A3A9GQU0-F1
#
_entry.id   AF-A0A3A9GQU0-F1
#
_cell.length_a   1.000
_cell.length_b   1.000
_cell.length_c   1.000
_cell.angle_alpha   90.00
_cell.angle_beta   90.00
_cell.angle_gamma   90.00
#
_symmetry.space_group_name_H-M   'P 1'
#
loop_
_entity.id
_entity.type
_entity.pdbx_description
1 polymer ?
#
loop_
_entity_poly.entity_id
_entity_poly.type
_entity_poly.pdbx_seq_one_letter_code
_entity_poly.pdbx_strand_id
1 'polypeptide(L)'
;MSDEKKSTYTGYTEARKKANEKYLKESVEDIRIRVPKGDKAKVQEHAATMGESTNAFVVRAITETMNRDNQTSPASKPDKE
;
A
#
# COMPACT_ATOMS: atom_id res chain seq x y z
N MET A 1 -11.70 -43.13 -2.54
CA MET A 1 -12.82 -42.27 -2.95
C MET A 1 -12.26 -40.87 -3.08
N SER A 2 -12.04 -40.40 -4.30
CA SER A 2 -11.45 -39.08 -4.55
C SER A 2 -12.58 -38.06 -4.61
N ASP A 3 -12.75 -37.27 -3.54
CA ASP A 3 -13.69 -36.15 -3.52
C ASP A 3 -13.21 -35.07 -4.51
N GLU A 4 -13.79 -35.14 -5.70
CA GLU A 4 -13.61 -34.18 -6.77
C GLU A 4 -14.18 -32.82 -6.30
N LYS A 5 -13.32 -31.93 -5.80
CA LYS A 5 -13.69 -30.54 -5.48
C LYS A 5 -14.13 -29.83 -6.77
N LYS A 6 -15.44 -29.87 -7.06
CA LYS A 6 -16.06 -29.01 -8.08
C LYS A 6 -15.69 -27.56 -7.78
N SER A 7 -14.91 -26.96 -8.68
CA SER A 7 -14.57 -25.54 -8.62
C SER A 7 -15.85 -24.70 -8.66
N THR A 8 -16.17 -24.02 -7.55
CA THR A 8 -17.27 -23.05 -7.45
C THR A 8 -16.91 -21.71 -8.09
N TYR A 9 -16.03 -21.71 -9.11
CA TYR A 9 -15.60 -20.50 -9.79
C TYR A 9 -16.71 -19.99 -10.71
N THR A 10 -17.67 -19.26 -10.14
CA THR A 10 -18.52 -18.34 -10.89
C THR A 10 -17.60 -17.25 -11.42
N GLY A 11 -17.10 -17.46 -12.64
CA GLY A 11 -16.07 -16.63 -13.25
C GLY A 11 -16.37 -15.15 -13.13
N TYR A 12 -15.30 -14.36 -12.98
CA TYR A 12 -15.26 -12.91 -13.01
C TYR A 12 -16.45 -12.30 -13.78
N THR A 13 -17.53 -12.00 -13.05
CA THR A 13 -18.78 -11.57 -13.69
C THR A 13 -18.59 -10.16 -14.22
N GLU A 14 -19.29 -9.81 -15.30
CA GLU A 14 -19.28 -8.45 -15.88
C GLU A 14 -19.63 -7.38 -14.82
N ALA A 15 -20.49 -7.73 -13.85
CA ALA A 15 -20.80 -6.87 -12.72
C ALA A 15 -19.60 -6.62 -11.79
N ARG A 16 -18.82 -7.67 -11.49
CA ARG A 16 -17.61 -7.58 -10.67
C ARG A 16 -16.51 -6.79 -11.39
N LYS A 17 -16.39 -6.95 -12.71
CA LYS A 17 -15.49 -6.17 -13.55
C LYS A 17 -15.78 -4.67 -13.48
N LYS A 18 -17.04 -4.28 -13.71
CA LYS A 18 -17.47 -2.87 -13.66
C LYS A 18 -17.27 -2.24 -12.27
N ALA A 19 -17.53 -3.00 -11.20
CA ALA A 19 -17.31 -2.53 -9.83
C ALA A 19 -15.82 -2.28 -9.55
N ASN A 20 -14.94 -3.19 -9.97
CA ASN A 20 -13.49 -3.03 -9.84
C ASN A 20 -12.99 -1.83 -10.65
N GLU A 21 -13.42 -1.70 -11.90
CA GLU A 21 -13.05 -0.57 -12.77
C GLU A 21 -13.49 0.77 -12.19
N LYS A 22 -14.70 0.85 -11.62
CA LYS A 22 -15.18 2.06 -10.95
C LYS A 22 -14.30 2.44 -9.76
N TYR A 23 -13.97 1.48 -8.89
CA TYR A 23 -13.10 1.73 -7.74
C TYR A 23 -11.70 2.19 -8.16
N LEU A 24 -11.10 1.51 -9.14
CA LEU A 24 -9.78 1.86 -9.67
C LEU A 24 -9.76 3.26 -10.32
N LYS A 25 -10.86 3.68 -10.95
CA LYS A 25 -10.95 4.97 -11.64
C LYS A 25 -11.27 6.14 -10.71
N GLU A 26 -12.14 5.92 -9.72
CA GLU A 26 -12.70 7.02 -8.92
C GLU A 26 -12.06 7.16 -7.54
N SER A 27 -11.45 6.10 -7.00
CA SER A 27 -11.10 6.03 -5.57
C SER A 27 -9.62 5.88 -5.28
N VAL A 28 -8.81 5.47 -6.24
CA VAL A 28 -7.39 5.17 -6.00
C VAL A 28 -6.50 5.70 -7.12
N GLU A 29 -5.29 6.12 -6.75
CA GLU A 29 -4.22 6.46 -7.67
C GLU A 29 -3.09 5.43 -7.56
N ASP A 30 -2.54 5.00 -8.69
CA ASP A 30 -1.46 4.01 -8.73
C ASP A 30 -0.09 4.68 -8.59
N ILE A 31 0.62 4.37 -7.50
CA ILE A 31 2.01 4.81 -7.28
C ILE A 31 2.96 3.64 -7.57
N ARG A 32 3.75 3.75 -8.64
CA ARG A 32 4.79 2.76 -8.96
C ARG A 32 6.13 3.16 -8.36
N ILE A 33 6.60 2.38 -7.38
CA ILE A 33 7.88 2.60 -6.71
C ILE A 33 8.88 1.53 -7.15
N ARG A 34 10.11 1.95 -7.47
CA ARG A 34 11.23 1.04 -7.73
C ARG A 34 12.09 0.96 -6.47
N VAL A 35 12.13 -0.22 -5.86
CA VAL A 35 13.00 -0.50 -4.71
C VAL A 35 14.18 -1.39 -5.14
N PRO A 36 15.35 -1.27 -4.49
CA PRO A 36 16.46 -2.19 -4.72
C PRO A 36 16.05 -3.65 -4.50
N LYS A 37 16.79 -4.57 -5.15
CA LYS A 37 16.55 -6.00 -5.00
C LYS A 37 16.76 -6.41 -3.53
N GLY A 38 15.81 -7.14 -2.98
CA GLY A 38 15.82 -7.58 -1.57
C GLY A 38 15.04 -6.69 -0.61
N ASP A 39 14.93 -5.39 -0.90
CA ASP A 39 14.24 -4.47 0.03
C ASP A 39 12.72 -4.65 0.02
N LYS A 40 12.13 -5.10 -1.09
CA LYS A 40 10.71 -5.49 -1.13
C LYS A 40 10.38 -6.53 -0.06
N ALA A 41 11.25 -7.53 0.14
CA ALA A 41 11.02 -8.58 1.12
C ALA A 41 11.06 -8.02 2.55
N LYS A 42 12.03 -7.14 2.84
CA LYS A 42 12.13 -6.47 4.15
C LYS A 42 10.89 -5.63 4.46
N VAL A 43 10.40 -4.87 3.48
CA VAL A 43 9.18 -4.06 3.62
C VAL A 43 7.97 -4.96 3.87
N GLN A 44 7.86 -6.08 3.16
CA GLN A 44 6.77 -7.02 3.33
C GLN A 44 6.80 -7.71 4.70
N GLU A 45 7.98 -8.13 5.15
CA GLU A 45 8.17 -8.73 6.48
C GLU A 45 7.83 -7.73 7.59
N HIS A 46 8.32 -6.49 7.50
CA HIS A 46 8.02 -5.45 8.46
C HIS A 46 6.51 -5.16 8.53
N ALA A 47 5.85 -5.02 7.39
CA ALA A 47 4.39 -4.86 7.35
C ALA A 47 3.66 -6.05 8.02
N ALA A 48 4.12 -7.29 7.76
CA ALA A 48 3.56 -8.48 8.40
C ALA A 48 3.75 -8.49 9.92
N THR A 49 4.91 -8.05 10.44
CA THR A 49 5.13 -7.92 11.89
C THR A 49 4.23 -6.88 12.54
N MET A 50 3.85 -5.84 11.79
CA MET A 50 2.93 -4.80 12.23
C MET A 50 1.45 -5.19 12.04
N GLY A 51 1.17 -6.39 11.49
CA GLY A 51 -0.19 -6.87 11.22
C GLY A 51 -0.90 -6.14 10.08
N GLU A 52 -0.16 -5.45 9.21
CA GLU A 52 -0.70 -4.64 8.12
C GLU A 52 -0.24 -5.14 6.74
N SER A 53 -0.99 -4.78 5.69
CA SER A 53 -0.56 -5.09 4.31
C SER A 53 0.61 -4.21 3.89
N THR A 54 1.44 -4.69 2.96
CA THR A 54 2.54 -3.89 2.40
C THR A 54 2.06 -2.55 1.84
N ASN A 55 0.87 -2.52 1.21
CA ASN A 55 0.29 -1.28 0.71
C ASN A 55 -0.08 -0.31 1.85
N ALA A 56 -0.75 -0.81 2.89
CA ALA A 56 -1.12 -0.01 4.05
C ALA A 56 0.11 0.55 4.77
N PHE A 57 1.16 -0.27 4.93
CA PHE A 57 2.44 0.16 5.48
C PHE A 57 3.08 1.31 4.68
N VAL A 58 3.11 1.18 3.35
CA VAL A 58 3.71 2.21 2.48
C VAL A 58 2.94 3.53 2.58
N VAL A 59 1.60 3.48 2.55
CA VAL A 59 0.76 4.69 2.72
C VAL A 59 1.00 5.32 4.09
N ARG A 60 1.03 4.51 5.16
CA ARG A 60 1.30 4.98 6.52
C ARG A 60 2.67 5.65 6.63
N ALA A 61 3.71 5.03 6.08
CA ALA A 61 5.07 5.57 6.11
C ALA A 61 5.18 6.91 5.35
N ILE A 62 4.48 7.06 4.22
CA ILE A 62 4.39 8.32 3.47
C ILE A 62 3.71 9.39 4.31
N THR A 63 2.51 9.11 4.85
CA THR A 63 1.76 10.07 5.67
C THR A 63 2.52 10.48 6.92
N GLU A 64 3.13 9.53 7.63
CA GLU A 64 3.93 9.80 8.83
C GLU A 64 5.14 10.68 8.52
N THR A 65 5.83 10.41 7.41
CA THR A 65 6.97 11.23 6.98
C THR A 65 6.54 12.64 6.59
N MET A 66 5.49 12.79 5.78
CA MET A 66 4.93 14.10 5.44
C MET A 66 4.53 14.90 6.68
N ASN A 67 3.88 14.25 7.65
CA ASN A 67 3.49 14.89 8.90
C ASN A 67 4.72 15.34 9.69
N ARG A 68 5.74 14.48 9.83
CA ARG A 68 6.99 14.78 10.53
C ARG A 68 7.74 15.95 9.89
N ASP A 69 7.80 16.00 8.57
CA ASP A 69 8.43 17.08 7.81
C ASP A 69 7.67 18.39 7.99
N ASN A 70 6.33 18.35 7.98
CA ASN A 70 5.48 19.52 8.24
C ASN A 70 5.65 20.05 9.67
N GLN A 71 5.82 19.17 10.67
CA GLN A 71 6.12 19.57 12.05
C GLN A 71 7.57 20.09 12.22
N THR A 72 8.47 19.74 11.31
CA THR A 72 9.87 20.17 11.30
C THR A 72 10.09 21.36 10.34
N SER A 73 9.04 22.15 10.07
CA SER A 73 9.22 23.44 9.38
C SER A 73 10.09 24.38 10.24
N PRO A 74 11.09 25.06 9.66
CA PRO A 74 12.23 25.61 10.39
C PRO A 74 11.89 26.95 11.05
N ALA A 75 11.38 26.92 12.28
CA ALA A 75 11.39 28.08 13.17
C ALA A 75 12.65 28.15 14.05
N SER A 76 13.66 27.35 13.77
CA SER A 76 14.94 27.35 14.48
C SER A 76 16.10 27.43 13.48
N LYS A 77 16.24 28.59 12.83
CA LYS A 77 17.58 29.09 12.53
C LYS A 77 18.19 29.41 13.91
N PRO A 78 19.24 28.72 14.38
CA PRO A 78 20.00 29.26 15.49
C PRO A 78 20.68 30.53 14.97
N ASP A 79 20.41 31.64 15.64
CA ASP A 79 21.24 32.83 15.56
C ASP A 79 22.71 32.39 15.62
N LYS A 80 23.46 32.72 14.57
CA LYS A 80 24.91 32.79 14.65
C LYS A 80 25.30 34.21 14.28
N GLU A 81 25.47 34.97 15.36
CA GLU A 81 26.38 36.10 15.60
C GLU A 81 27.49 36.29 14.57
#